data_AF-A0A7W1AD28-F1
#
_entry.id   AF-A0A7W1AD28-F1
#
_cell.length_a   1.000
_cell.length_b   1.000
_cell.length_c   1.000
_cell.angle_alpha   90.00
_cell.angle_beta   90.00
_cell.angle_gamma   90.00
#
_symmetry.space_group_name_H-M   'P 1'
#
loop_
_entity.id
_entity.type
_entity.pdbx_description
1 polymer ?
#
loop_
_entity_poly.entity_id
_entity_poly.type
_entity_poly.pdbx_seq_one_letter_code
_entity_poly.pdbx_strand_id
1 'polypeptide(L)' 'MKGRGIVDEVIPEPLGGAHNDPASTIEAVGKSLNRVLTGLSDTDPETLREVRYERYRRIGAHASENGQTG' A
#
# COMPACT_ATOMS: atom_id res chain seq x y z
N MET A 1 -5.00 9.31 -0.96
CA MET A 1 -5.06 7.87 -0.59
C MET A 1 -3.81 7.42 0.17
N LYS A 2 -2.59 7.69 -0.33
CA LYS A 2 -1.33 7.38 0.41
C LYS A 2 -1.26 8.04 1.79
N GLY A 3 -1.58 9.34 1.88
CA GLY A 3 -1.64 10.07 3.15
C GLY A 3 -2.73 9.64 4.14
N ARG A 4 -3.55 8.63 3.80
CA ARG A 4 -4.57 8.04 4.68
C ARG A 4 -4.20 6.61 5.14
N GLY A 5 -3.00 6.14 4.81
CA GLY A 5 -2.53 4.79 5.16
C GLY A 5 -3.22 3.64 4.43
N ILE A 6 -3.95 3.92 3.35
CA ILE A 6 -4.70 2.90 2.59
C ILE A 6 -3.80 2.21 1.55
N VAL A 7 -2.98 3.01 0.85
CA VAL A 7 -2.01 2.54 -0.15
C VAL A 7 -0.60 2.90 0.29
N ASP A 8 0.37 2.02 0.07
CA ASP A 8 1.74 2.20 0.54
C ASP A 8 2.53 3.12 -0.39
N GLU A 9 2.27 3.03 -1.69
CA GLU A 9 2.97 3.77 -2.72
C GLU A 9 2.09 4.17 -3.89
N VAL A 10 2.55 5.18 -4.62
CA VAL A 10 1.98 5.62 -5.89
C VAL A 10 3.14 5.62 -6.86
N ILE A 11 3.04 4.83 -7.92
CA ILE A 11 4.06 4.73 -8.95
C ILE A 11 3.80 5.87 -9.95
N PRO A 12 4.81 6.72 -10.25
CA PRO A 12 4.63 7.82 -11.18
C PRO A 12 4.42 7.29 -12.61
N GLU A 13 3.51 7.92 -13.34
CA GLU A 13 3.32 7.64 -14.76
C GLU A 13 4.28 8.47 -15.64
N PRO A 14 4.59 7.99 -16.85
CA PRO A 14 5.31 8.79 -17.85
C PRO A 14 4.56 10.06 -18.25
N LEU A 15 5.29 11.02 -18.83
CA LEU A 15 4.67 12.21 -19.41
C LEU A 15 3.68 11.81 -20.52
N GLY A 16 2.46 12.35 -20.48
CA GLY A 16 1.37 11.93 -21.37
C GLY A 16 0.56 10.73 -20.87
N GLY A 17 0.94 10.14 -19.73
CA GLY A 17 0.22 9.05 -19.06
C GLY A 17 0.74 7.66 -19.42
N ALA A 18 0.33 6.66 -18.65
CA ALA A 18 0.77 5.27 -18.80
C ALA A 18 0.56 4.67 -20.20
N HIS A 19 -0.49 5.10 -20.91
CA HIS A 19 -0.80 4.63 -22.26
C HIS A 19 0.16 5.18 -23.33
N ASN A 20 0.82 6.32 -23.07
CA ASN A 20 1.74 6.97 -23.99
C ASN A 20 3.10 6.25 -24.03
N ASP A 21 3.53 5.68 -22.91
CA ASP A 21 4.70 4.82 -22.83
C ASP A 21 4.42 3.60 -21.92
N PRO A 22 3.79 2.55 -22.48
CA PRO A 22 3.47 1.35 -21.73
C PRO A 22 4.71 0.60 -21.25
N ALA A 23 5.82 0.66 -22.01
CA ALA A 23 7.03 -0.09 -21.70
C ALA A 23 7.68 0.42 -20.41
N SER A 24 7.90 1.73 -20.28
CA SER A 24 8.45 2.31 -19.05
C SER A 24 7.49 2.17 -17.86
N THR A 25 6.18 2.23 -18.11
CA THR A 25 5.17 1.96 -17.06
C THR A 25 5.29 0.54 -16.53
N ILE A 26 5.37 -0.47 -17.41
CA ILE A 26 5.53 -1.88 -17.02
C ILE A 26 6.82 -2.07 -16.24
N GLU A 27 7.92 -1.45 -16.69
CA GLU A 27 9.20 -1.52 -16.00
C GLU A 27 9.11 -0.93 -14.58
N ALA A 28 8.49 0.24 -14.42
CA ALA A 28 8.32 0.90 -13.13
C ALA A 28 7.47 0.05 -12.17
N VAL A 29 6.35 -0.50 -12.65
CA VAL A 29 5.50 -1.42 -11.90
C VAL A 29 6.27 -2.68 -11.50
N GLY A 30 6.98 -3.30 -12.45
CA GLY A 30 7.77 -4.50 -12.21
C GLY A 30 8.86 -4.30 -11.14
N LYS A 31 9.56 -3.16 -11.17
CA LYS A 31 10.53 -2.79 -10.13
C LYS A 31 9.88 -2.65 -8.75
N SER A 32 8.70 -2.05 -8.69
CA SER A 32 7.95 -1.92 -7.44
C SER A 32 7.49 -3.26 -6.88
N LEU A 33 6.87 -4.09 -7.73
CA LEU A 33 6.41 -5.42 -7.35
C LEU A 33 7.57 -6.29 -6.86
N ASN A 34 8.69 -6.34 -7.59
CA ASN A 34 9.86 -7.09 -7.16
C ASN A 34 10.37 -6.62 -5.79
N ARG A 35 10.50 -5.31 -5.57
CA ARG A 35 10.94 -4.76 -4.28
C ARG A 35 10.01 -5.21 -3.14
N VAL A 36 8.70 -5.09 -3.32
CA VAL A 36 7.70 -5.44 -2.30
C VAL A 36 7.70 -6.95 -2.03
N LEU A 37 7.66 -7.77 -3.08
CA LEU A 37 7.62 -9.23 -2.95
C LEU A 37 8.90 -9.76 -2.32
N THR A 38 10.08 -9.31 -2.76
CA THR A 38 11.35 -9.71 -2.15
C THR A 38 11.40 -9.33 -0.66
N GLY A 39 10.94 -8.13 -0.29
CA GLY A 39 10.88 -7.72 1.12
C GLY A 39 9.93 -8.53 1.99
N LEU A 40 8.98 -9.27 1.40
CA LEU A 40 8.02 -10.11 2.11
C LEU A 40 8.34 -11.61 2.03
N SER A 41 9.27 -12.00 1.16
CA SER A 41 9.49 -13.42 0.82
C SER A 41 10.05 -14.24 1.97
N ASP A 42 10.82 -13.62 2.86
CA ASP A 42 11.43 -14.26 4.03
C ASP A 42 10.57 -14.13 5.31
N THR A 43 9.39 -13.51 5.21
CA THR A 43 8.49 -13.33 6.35
C THR A 43 7.67 -14.59 6.60
N ASP A 44 7.60 -15.03 7.85
CA ASP A 44 6.77 -16.16 8.27
C ASP A 44 5.29 -15.96 7.85
N PRO A 45 4.62 -17.01 7.33
CA PRO A 45 3.24 -16.92 6.87
C PRO A 45 2.24 -16.44 7.93
N GLU A 46 2.42 -16.79 9.21
CA GLU A 46 1.52 -16.32 10.27
C GLU A 46 1.68 -14.82 10.50
N THR A 47 2.93 -14.35 10.50
CA THR A 47 3.24 -12.92 10.59
C THR A 47 2.61 -12.14 9.42
N LEU A 48 2.69 -12.67 8.19
CA LEU A 48 2.05 -12.05 7.02
C LEU A 48 0.52 -11.92 7.18
N ARG A 49 -0.12 -12.91 7.81
CA ARG A 49 -1.58 -12.89 8.08
C ARG A 49 -1.93 -11.86 9.14
N GLU A 50 -1.17 -11.79 10.23
CA GLU A 50 -1.37 -10.84 11.31
C GLU A 50 -1.22 -9.39 10.82
N VAL A 51 -0.12 -9.08 10.14
CA VAL A 51 0.14 -7.74 9.58
C VAL A 51 -0.97 -7.33 8.58
N ARG A 52 -1.43 -8.27 7.75
CA ARG A 52 -2.54 -8.03 6.82
C ARG A 52 -3.83 -7.70 7.58
N TYR A 53 -4.14 -8.46 8.62
CA TYR A 53 -5.32 -8.23 9.45
C TYR A 53 -5.28 -6.87 10.13
N GLU A 54 -4.17 -6.52 10.76
CA GLU A 54 -3.96 -5.21 11.40
C GLU A 54 -4.09 -4.05 10.43
N ARG A 55 -3.54 -4.19 9.21
CA ARG A 55 -3.66 -3.17 8.16
C ARG A 55 -5.13 -2.89 7.86
N TYR A 56 -5.93 -3.91 7.59
CA TYR A 56 -7.34 -3.71 7.27
C TYR A 56 -8.15 -3.19 8.46
N ARG A 57 -7.86 -3.66 9.67
CA ARG A 57 -8.57 -3.22 10.89
C ARG A 57 -8.36 -1.73 11.20
N ARG A 58 -7.23 -1.15 10.79
CA ARG A 58 -6.95 0.29 10.94
C ARG A 58 -7.65 1.16 9.90
N ILE A 59 -8.06 0.61 8.76
CA ILE A 59 -8.73 1.38 7.71
C ILE A 59 -10.16 1.70 8.16
N GLY A 60 -10.48 2.98 8.30
CA GLY A 60 -11.82 3.44 8.71
C GLY A 60 -12.13 3.30 10.20
N ALA A 61 -11.15 2.90 11.02
CA ALA A 61 -11.27 2.97 12.47
C ALA A 61 -11.18 4.44 12.90
N HIS A 62 -12.32 5.14 12.88
CA HIS A 62 -12.49 6.39 13.59
C HIS A 62 -12.49 6.04 15.08
N ALA A 63 -11.47 6.47 15.82
CA ALA A 63 -11.64 6.60 17.26
C ALA A 63 -12.85 7.53 17.45
N SER A 64 -13.87 7.08 18.17
CA SER A 64 -14.90 7.98 18.66
C SER A 64 -14.23 8.97 19.62
N GLU A 65 -13.63 10.03 19.09
CA GLU A 65 -13.43 11.26 19.85
C GLU A 65 -14.82 11.85 20.05
N ASN A 66 -15.47 11.46 21.15
CA ASN A 66 -16.42 12.25 21.95
C ASN A 66 -17.00 11.35 23.05
N GLY A 67 -16.20 11.18 24.11
CA GLY A 67 -16.59 10.59 25.38
C GLY A 67 -16.19 11.47 26.56
N GLN A 68 -16.23 12.80 26.38
CA GLN A 68 -16.10 13.78 27.46
C GLN A 68 -17.40 14.56 27.59
N THR A 69 -18.26 14.09 28.48
CA THR A 69 -19.03 14.98 29.35
C THR A 69 -19.23 14.25 30.67
N GLY A 70 -18.76 14.89 31.74
CA GLY A 70 -19.21 14.56 33.10
C GLY A 70 -20.64 15.04 33.35
#